data_AF-A0A941IZ77-F1
#
_entry.id   AF-A0A941IZ77-F1
#
_cell.length_a   1.000
_cell.length_b   1.000
_cell.length_c   1.000
_cell.angle_alpha   90.00
_cell.angle_beta   90.00
_cell.angle_gamma   90.00
#
_symmetry.space_group_name_H-M   'P 1'
#
loop_
_entity.id
_entity.type
_entity.pdbx_description
1 polymer ?
#
loop_
_entity_poly.entity_id
_entity_poly.type
_entity_poly.pdbx_seq_one_letter_code
_entity_poly.pdbx_strand_id
1 'polypeptide(L)'
;MTDIESQPTAVYRLYDRGGRLLYVGMTNNTAVRFKWHKMEKRWWHLVEKKDVEWHPDRATARRHEAAAIKSESPLYNAMHAAAGPHDTPLRDARQKLGSIVDDVRVHHEPRWLTYFGKRVVAVVEPAFHDEAAFNERIVNALRDVAPELYERLASGD
;
A
#
# COMPACT_ATOMS: atom_id res chain seq x y z
N MET A 1 6.25 30.31 15.26
CA MET A 1 6.13 28.92 14.77
C MET A 1 7.14 28.77 13.65
N THR A 2 8.12 27.89 13.80
CA THR A 2 9.12 27.63 12.76
C THR A 2 8.42 26.97 11.58
N ASP A 3 8.47 27.59 10.42
CA ASP A 3 7.96 27.02 9.18
C ASP A 3 8.64 25.66 8.94
N ILE A 4 7.85 24.60 8.84
CA ILE A 4 8.34 23.22 8.67
C ILE A 4 9.04 23.06 7.31
N GLU A 5 8.64 23.83 6.30
CA GLU A 5 9.22 23.69 4.96
C GLU A 5 10.66 24.20 4.90
N SER A 6 11.02 25.21 5.69
CA SER A 6 12.39 25.74 5.80
C SER A 6 13.30 24.98 6.79
N GLN A 7 12.82 23.93 7.45
CA GLN A 7 13.66 23.16 8.38
C GLN A 7 14.61 22.21 7.66
N PRO A 8 15.88 22.10 8.12
CA PRO A 8 16.79 21.07 7.66
C PRO A 8 16.17 19.69 7.80
N THR A 9 16.18 18.94 6.70
CA THR A 9 15.51 17.65 6.60
C THR A 9 16.47 16.63 6.01
N ALA A 10 16.63 15.52 6.71
CA ALA A 10 17.46 14.41 6.25
C ALA A 10 16.68 13.51 5.29
N VAL A 11 17.32 13.04 4.23
CA VAL A 11 16.93 11.85 3.46
C VAL A 11 17.83 10.71 3.92
N TYR A 12 17.24 9.57 4.27
CA TYR A 12 17.96 8.41 4.75
C TYR A 12 17.65 7.17 3.93
N ARG A 13 18.63 6.28 3.85
CA ARG A 13 18.58 4.99 3.17
C ARG A 13 18.89 3.89 4.18
N LEU A 14 18.10 2.83 4.17
CA LEU A 14 18.26 1.68 5.04
C LEU A 14 18.61 0.46 4.20
N TYR A 15 19.68 -0.24 4.56
CA TYR A 15 20.19 -1.39 3.81
C TYR A 15 20.25 -2.63 4.68
N ASP A 16 20.09 -3.80 4.05
CA ASP A 16 20.36 -5.08 4.69
C ASP A 16 21.87 -5.42 4.69
N ARG A 17 22.19 -6.58 5.27
CA ARG A 17 23.56 -7.12 5.34
C ARG A 17 24.20 -7.29 3.96
N GLY A 18 23.40 -7.60 2.94
CA GLY A 18 23.86 -7.81 1.57
C GLY A 18 23.99 -6.51 0.77
N GLY A 19 23.72 -5.35 1.40
CA GLY A 19 23.73 -4.05 0.72
C GLY A 19 22.48 -3.77 -0.12
N ARG A 20 21.42 -4.59 0.00
CA ARG A 20 20.15 -4.32 -0.68
C ARG A 20 19.46 -3.13 -0.03
N LEU A 21 19.01 -2.18 -0.85
CA LEU A 21 18.23 -1.05 -0.37
C LEU A 21 16.82 -1.49 0.06
N LEU A 22 16.55 -1.38 1.35
CA LEU A 22 15.29 -1.76 1.98
C LEU A 22 14.29 -0.62 1.93
N TYR A 23 14.72 0.59 2.31
CA TYR A 23 13.81 1.72 2.46
C TYR A 23 14.53 3.06 2.31
N VAL A 24 13.84 4.03 1.70
CA VAL A 24 14.21 5.44 1.62
C VAL A 24 13.14 6.26 2.33
N GLY A 25 13.53 7.20 3.17
CA GLY A 25 12.60 8.12 3.80
C GLY A 25 13.22 9.48 4.12
N MET A 26 12.40 10.46 4.47
CA MET A 26 12.87 11.76 4.99
C MET A 26 12.35 12.11 6.39
N THR A 27 13.11 12.92 7.14
CA THR A 27 12.71 13.45 8.45
C THR A 27 13.62 14.59 8.92
N ASN A 28 13.11 15.51 9.73
CA ASN A 28 13.93 16.49 10.46
C ASN A 28 14.54 15.92 11.74
N ASN A 29 14.16 14.70 12.16
CA ASN A 29 14.69 14.04 13.35
C ASN A 29 14.84 12.52 13.13
N THR A 30 16.03 12.10 12.71
CA THR A 30 16.35 10.70 12.40
C THR A 30 16.27 9.80 13.62
N ALA A 31 16.68 10.26 14.79
CA ALA A 31 16.65 9.46 16.02
C ALA A 31 15.22 9.03 16.38
N VAL A 32 14.30 9.98 16.40
CA VAL A 32 12.87 9.71 16.66
C VAL A 32 12.31 8.82 15.55
N ARG A 33 12.59 9.12 14.28
CA ARG A 33 12.08 8.34 13.15
C ARG A 33 12.55 6.88 13.18
N PHE A 34 13.81 6.63 13.51
CA PHE A 34 14.37 5.28 13.60
C PHE A 34 13.82 4.50 14.79
N LYS A 35 13.57 5.16 15.93
CA LYS A 35 12.87 4.54 17.06
C LYS A 35 11.48 4.06 16.64
N TRP A 36 10.71 4.90 15.95
CA TRP A 36 9.38 4.51 15.44
C TRP A 36 9.47 3.38 14.43
N HIS A 37 10.41 3.44 13.48
CA HIS A 37 10.58 2.35 12.52
C HIS A 37 10.94 1.02 13.20
N LYS A 38 11.79 1.04 14.23
CA LYS A 38 12.11 -0.16 15.03
C LYS A 38 10.88 -0.80 15.67
N MET A 39 9.91 0.02 16.08
CA MET A 39 8.68 -0.46 16.71
C MET A 39 7.64 -0.93 15.70
N GLU A 40 7.51 -0.23 14.56
CA GLU A 40 6.38 -0.44 13.64
C GLU A 40 6.71 -1.31 12.43
N LYS A 41 7.97 -1.33 11.97
CA LYS A 41 8.34 -2.01 10.73
C LYS A 41 8.82 -3.41 11.05
N ARG A 42 8.01 -4.40 10.68
CA ARG A 42 8.34 -5.82 10.84
C ARG A 42 9.69 -6.20 10.24
N TRP A 43 10.12 -5.53 9.18
CA TRP A 43 11.40 -5.74 8.50
C TRP A 43 12.58 -4.97 9.11
N TRP A 44 12.38 -4.17 10.17
CA TRP A 44 13.46 -3.37 10.75
C TRP A 44 14.66 -4.19 11.22
N HIS A 45 14.42 -5.42 11.68
CA HIS A 45 15.47 -6.35 12.11
C HIS A 45 16.46 -6.70 10.99
N LEU A 46 16.13 -6.41 9.73
CA LEU A 46 17.03 -6.60 8.58
C LEU A 46 17.97 -5.42 8.35
N VAL A 47 17.76 -4.27 9.02
CA VAL A 47 18.54 -3.05 8.77
C VAL A 47 19.92 -3.13 9.43
N GLU A 48 20.96 -3.28 8.62
CA GLU A 48 22.36 -3.33 9.05
C GLU A 48 23.09 -2.01 8.85
N LYS A 49 22.78 -1.28 7.76
CA LYS A 49 23.41 0.00 7.44
C LYS A 49 22.38 1.10 7.24
N LYS A 50 22.71 2.31 7.68
CA LYS A 50 21.91 3.52 7.52
C LYS A 50 22.78 4.62 6.94
N ASP A 51 22.42 5.12 5.76
CA ASP A 51 23.05 6.31 5.19
C ASP A 51 22.10 7.49 5.36
N VAL A 52 22.63 8.64 5.77
CA VAL A 52 21.84 9.84 6.10
C VAL A 52 22.48 11.05 5.43
N GLU A 53 21.69 11.74 4.62
CA GLU A 53 22.09 12.96 3.91
C GLU A 53 21.18 14.11 4.35
N TRP A 54 21.74 15.24 4.76
CA TRP A 54 20.96 16.41 5.20
C TRP A 54 20.79 17.41 4.06
N HIS A 55 19.56 17.88 3.87
CA HIS A 55 19.22 18.96 2.96
C HIS A 55 18.85 20.23 3.74
N PRO A 56 19.05 21.42 3.14
CA PRO A 56 18.81 22.69 3.82
C PRO A 56 17.34 22.89 4.22
N ASP A 57 16.43 22.31 3.45
CA ASP A 57 14.99 22.49 3.60
C ASP A 57 14.21 21.21 3.24
N ARG A 58 12.95 21.16 3.65
CA ARG A 58 12.08 20.00 3.47
C ARG A 58 11.66 19.78 2.02
N ALA A 59 11.48 20.86 1.25
CA ALA A 59 11.08 20.77 -0.15
C ALA A 59 12.18 20.11 -1.00
N THR A 60 13.44 20.47 -0.73
CA THR A 60 14.63 19.86 -1.32
C THR A 60 14.75 18.40 -0.92
N ALA A 61 14.64 18.07 0.36
CA ALA A 61 14.64 16.68 0.82
C ALA A 61 13.56 15.83 0.15
N ARG A 62 12.34 16.37 0.00
CA ARG A 62 11.20 15.69 -0.65
C ARG A 62 11.51 15.34 -2.12
N ARG A 63 12.16 16.25 -2.86
CA ARG A 63 12.58 15.97 -4.26
C ARG A 63 13.63 14.87 -4.31
N HIS A 64 14.61 14.89 -3.41
CA HIS A 64 15.68 13.89 -3.33
C HIS A 64 15.13 12.51 -2.91
N GLU A 65 14.22 12.46 -1.93
CA GLU A 65 13.53 11.23 -1.51
C GLU A 65 12.75 10.62 -2.69
N ALA A 66 11.94 11.42 -3.38
CA ALA A 66 11.14 10.95 -4.52
C ALA A 66 12.03 10.44 -5.67
N ALA A 67 13.12 11.17 -5.99
CA ALA A 67 14.09 10.75 -6.99
C ALA A 67 14.74 9.42 -6.62
N ALA A 68 15.21 9.28 -5.37
CA ALA A 68 15.83 8.06 -4.86
C ALA A 68 14.87 6.86 -4.88
N ILE A 69 13.62 7.03 -4.43
CA ILE A 69 12.62 5.96 -4.48
C ILE A 69 12.40 5.49 -5.92
N LYS A 70 12.32 6.43 -6.87
CA LYS A 70 12.09 6.13 -8.28
C LYS A 70 13.29 5.44 -8.93
N SER A 71 14.52 5.92 -8.69
CA SER A 71 15.72 5.40 -9.35
C SER A 71 16.28 4.14 -8.69
N GLU A 72 16.15 4.02 -7.37
CA GLU A 72 16.79 2.96 -6.58
C GLU A 72 15.82 1.82 -6.21
N SER A 73 14.51 2.00 -6.45
CA SER A 73 13.45 0.99 -6.23
C SER A 73 13.55 0.21 -4.91
N PRO A 74 13.47 0.88 -3.74
CA PRO A 74 13.64 0.22 -2.45
C PRO A 74 12.57 -0.84 -2.20
N LEU A 75 12.97 -1.97 -1.61
CA LEU A 75 12.10 -3.14 -1.40
C LEU A 75 10.78 -2.79 -0.69
N TYR A 76 10.84 -1.92 0.32
CA TYR A 76 9.70 -1.59 1.18
C TYR A 76 9.05 -0.23 0.90
N ASN A 77 9.54 0.55 -0.07
CA ASN A 77 8.86 1.79 -0.49
C ASN A 77 7.68 1.51 -1.43
N ALA A 78 7.82 0.54 -2.35
CA ALA A 78 6.73 0.14 -3.26
C ALA A 78 5.52 -0.47 -2.53
N MET A 79 5.78 -1.13 -1.39
CA MET A 79 4.76 -1.59 -0.44
C MET A 79 3.90 -0.45 0.15
N HIS A 80 4.25 0.80 -0.11
CA HIS A 80 3.51 1.99 0.29
C HIS A 80 3.07 2.86 -0.91
N ALA A 81 3.23 2.37 -2.14
CA ALA A 81 2.76 3.04 -3.35
C ALA A 81 1.24 3.18 -3.35
N ALA A 82 0.76 4.24 -4.01
CA ALA A 82 -0.65 4.58 -4.11
C ALA A 82 -1.47 3.36 -4.53
N ALA A 83 -2.45 3.04 -3.69
CA ALA A 83 -3.47 2.06 -4.01
C ALA A 83 -4.24 2.57 -5.24
N GLY A 84 -4.65 1.67 -6.15
CA GLY A 84 -5.49 2.05 -7.29
C GLY A 84 -6.77 2.78 -6.84
N PRO A 85 -7.55 3.39 -7.75
CA PRO A 85 -8.69 4.23 -7.39
C PRO A 85 -9.74 3.53 -6.51
N HIS A 86 -9.80 2.18 -6.51
CA HIS A 86 -10.67 1.37 -5.65
C HIS A 86 -9.94 0.59 -4.55
N ASP A 87 -8.64 0.78 -4.43
CA ASP A 87 -7.84 0.10 -3.42
C ASP A 87 -7.56 1.07 -2.26
N THR A 88 -7.60 0.57 -1.04
CA THR A 88 -7.26 1.34 0.17
C THR A 88 -6.32 0.53 1.04
N PRO A 89 -5.12 1.03 1.38
CA PRO A 89 -4.24 0.31 2.31
C PRO A 89 -4.93 0.07 3.65
N LEU A 90 -4.82 -1.14 4.20
CA LEU A 90 -5.47 -1.51 5.47
C LEU A 90 -5.13 -0.57 6.64
N ARG A 91 -3.93 0.03 6.62
CA ARG A 91 -3.51 1.04 7.60
C ARG A 91 -4.41 2.28 7.58
N ASP A 92 -4.86 2.70 6.39
CA ASP A 92 -5.68 3.90 6.19
C ASP A 92 -7.14 3.58 6.49
N ALA A 93 -7.57 2.35 6.18
CA ALA A 93 -8.91 1.85 6.49
C ALA A 93 -9.22 1.88 8.00
N ARG A 94 -8.23 1.63 8.86
CA ARG A 94 -8.40 1.72 10.33
C ARG A 94 -8.87 3.10 10.80
N GLN A 95 -8.47 4.16 10.10
CA GLN A 95 -8.81 5.53 10.45
C GLN A 95 -9.98 6.08 9.63
N LYS A 96 -10.30 5.45 8.50
CA LYS A 96 -11.25 5.96 7.49
C LYS A 96 -12.41 5.02 7.17
N LEU A 97 -12.68 4.02 8.02
CA LEU A 97 -13.69 3.00 7.73
C LEU A 97 -15.06 3.62 7.39
N GLY A 98 -15.50 4.65 8.11
CA GLY A 98 -16.75 5.36 7.82
C GLY A 98 -16.80 5.92 6.39
N SER A 99 -15.78 6.70 6.00
CA SER A 99 -15.70 7.26 4.64
C SER A 99 -15.60 6.19 3.55
N ILE A 100 -14.94 5.07 3.82
CA ILE A 100 -14.88 3.94 2.88
C ILE A 100 -16.27 3.32 2.68
N VAL A 101 -17.03 3.16 3.77
CA VAL A 101 -18.40 2.65 3.71
C VAL A 101 -19.30 3.63 2.95
N ASP A 102 -19.19 4.93 3.21
CA ASP A 102 -19.97 5.94 2.49
C ASP A 102 -19.63 5.96 0.99
N ASP A 103 -18.36 5.89 0.61
CA ASP A 103 -17.92 5.78 -0.79
C ASP A 103 -18.56 4.57 -1.48
N VAL A 104 -18.53 3.39 -0.85
CA VAL A 104 -19.14 2.17 -1.41
C VAL A 104 -20.64 2.36 -1.61
N ARG A 105 -21.33 2.97 -0.65
CA ARG A 105 -22.79 3.22 -0.73
C ARG A 105 -23.17 4.26 -1.78
N VAL A 106 -22.31 5.25 -2.03
CA VAL A 106 -22.56 6.33 -2.99
C VAL A 106 -22.26 5.87 -4.41
N HIS A 107 -21.18 5.11 -4.59
CA HIS A 107 -20.70 4.73 -5.92
C HIS A 107 -21.16 3.34 -6.36
N HIS A 108 -21.71 2.52 -5.45
CA HIS A 108 -22.10 1.13 -5.71
C HIS A 108 -20.97 0.27 -6.27
N GLU A 109 -19.73 0.61 -5.92
CA GLU A 109 -18.52 -0.09 -6.37
C GLU A 109 -17.75 -0.67 -5.17
N PRO A 110 -17.22 -1.90 -5.29
CA PRO A 110 -16.37 -2.48 -4.27
C PRO A 110 -15.15 -1.64 -3.95
N ARG A 111 -14.84 -1.49 -2.66
CA ARG A 111 -13.55 -0.97 -2.20
C ARG A 111 -12.68 -2.12 -1.67
N TRP A 112 -11.50 -2.28 -2.25
CA TRP A 112 -10.54 -3.31 -1.86
C TRP A 112 -9.60 -2.80 -0.78
N LEU A 113 -9.59 -3.45 0.37
CA LEU A 113 -8.57 -3.21 1.37
C LEU A 113 -7.33 -4.01 1.02
N THR A 114 -6.18 -3.34 0.94
CA THR A 114 -4.92 -3.94 0.55
C THR A 114 -3.94 -4.09 1.71
N TYR A 115 -3.23 -5.21 1.72
CA TYR A 115 -2.06 -5.44 2.55
C TYR A 115 -0.85 -5.63 1.64
N PHE A 116 0.11 -4.71 1.72
CA PHE A 116 1.29 -4.75 0.85
C PHE A 116 0.95 -4.84 -0.65
N GLY A 117 -0.04 -4.04 -1.10
CA GLY A 117 -0.49 -4.00 -2.50
C GLY A 117 -1.38 -5.19 -2.92
N LYS A 118 -1.51 -6.23 -2.10
CA LYS A 118 -2.42 -7.35 -2.36
C LYS A 118 -3.80 -7.04 -1.79
N ARG A 119 -4.85 -7.23 -2.58
CA ARG A 119 -6.24 -7.19 -2.12
C ARG A 119 -6.48 -8.33 -1.14
N VAL A 120 -6.95 -8.02 0.05
CA VAL A 120 -7.17 -9.01 1.12
C VAL A 120 -8.59 -9.03 1.66
N VAL A 121 -9.30 -7.90 1.58
CA VAL A 121 -10.70 -7.77 2.00
C VAL A 121 -11.40 -6.85 1.00
N ALA A 122 -12.67 -7.10 0.71
CA ALA A 122 -13.53 -6.15 0.01
C ALA A 122 -14.57 -5.59 0.98
N VAL A 123 -14.82 -4.28 0.90
CA VAL A 123 -15.99 -3.64 1.46
C VAL A 123 -16.99 -3.49 0.32
N VAL A 124 -18.16 -4.09 0.47
CA VAL A 124 -19.23 -4.16 -0.55
C VAL A 124 -20.59 -3.96 0.10
N GLU A 125 -21.59 -3.58 -0.69
CA GLU A 125 -22.98 -3.58 -0.23
C GLU A 125 -23.50 -5.02 -0.05
N PRO A 126 -24.45 -5.27 0.87
CA PRO A 126 -25.04 -6.59 1.06
C PRO A 126 -25.63 -7.19 -0.23
N ALA A 127 -26.32 -6.37 -1.03
CA ALA A 127 -26.90 -6.82 -2.30
C ALA A 127 -25.83 -7.35 -3.28
N PHE A 128 -24.69 -6.64 -3.39
CA PHE A 128 -23.56 -7.08 -4.21
C PHE A 128 -22.99 -8.41 -3.69
N HIS A 129 -22.84 -8.56 -2.37
CA HIS A 129 -22.39 -9.82 -1.77
C HIS A 129 -23.35 -10.97 -2.08
N ASP A 130 -24.65 -10.75 -1.91
CA ASP A 130 -25.67 -11.78 -2.09
C ASP A 130 -25.77 -12.22 -3.55
N GLU A 131 -25.68 -11.27 -4.48
CA GLU A 131 -25.60 -11.54 -5.92
C GLU A 131 -24.33 -12.32 -6.28
N ALA A 132 -23.16 -11.91 -5.77
CA ALA A 132 -21.91 -12.62 -6.00
C ALA A 132 -21.96 -14.07 -5.48
N ALA A 133 -22.53 -14.29 -4.28
CA ALA A 133 -22.70 -15.61 -3.70
C ALA A 133 -23.70 -16.47 -4.49
N PHE A 134 -24.77 -15.86 -5.03
CA PHE A 134 -25.71 -16.54 -5.91
C PHE A 134 -25.05 -16.94 -7.24
N ASN A 135 -24.31 -16.02 -7.86
CA ASN A 135 -23.58 -16.26 -9.11
C ASN A 135 -22.52 -17.35 -8.94
N GLU A 136 -21.81 -17.38 -7.81
CA GLU A 136 -20.85 -18.45 -7.50
C GLU A 136 -21.54 -19.83 -7.46
N ARG A 137 -22.74 -19.93 -6.87
CA ARG A 137 -23.50 -21.19 -6.86
C ARG A 137 -23.88 -21.62 -8.27
N ILE A 138 -24.33 -20.69 -9.12
CA ILE A 138 -24.64 -20.98 -10.53
C ILE A 138 -23.39 -21.47 -11.25
N VAL A 139 -22.27 -20.76 -11.11
CA VAL A 139 -21.01 -21.11 -11.77
C VAL A 139 -20.54 -22.50 -11.36
N ASN A 140 -20.60 -22.83 -10.07
CA ASN A 140 -20.23 -24.15 -9.59
C ASN A 140 -21.17 -25.24 -10.13
N ALA A 141 -22.49 -25.01 -10.10
CA ALA A 141 -23.46 -25.95 -10.68
C ALA A 141 -23.26 -26.14 -12.19
N LEU A 142 -22.94 -25.06 -12.92
CA LEU A 142 -22.68 -25.12 -14.36
C LEU A 142 -21.43 -25.94 -14.67
N ARG A 143 -20.37 -25.82 -13.86
CA ARG A 143 -19.15 -26.61 -14.01
C ARG A 143 -19.43 -28.10 -13.89
N ASP A 144 -20.35 -28.50 -13.01
CA ASP A 144 -20.71 -29.90 -12.79
C ASP A 144 -21.62 -30.45 -13.89
N VAL A 145 -22.59 -29.66 -14.36
CA VAL A 145 -23.63 -30.12 -15.29
C VAL A 145 -23.23 -29.94 -16.77
N ALA A 146 -22.43 -28.92 -17.08
CA ALA A 146 -22.02 -28.58 -18.44
C ALA A 146 -20.59 -28.00 -18.49
N PRO A 147 -19.55 -28.81 -18.19
CA PRO A 147 -18.16 -28.34 -18.09
C PRO A 147 -17.66 -27.71 -19.39
N GLU A 148 -18.05 -28.24 -20.55
CA GLU A 148 -17.63 -27.70 -21.86
C GLU A 148 -18.20 -26.29 -22.12
N LEU A 149 -19.43 -26.03 -21.68
CA LEU A 149 -20.03 -24.69 -21.75
C LEU A 149 -19.38 -23.74 -20.75
N TYR A 150 -19.08 -24.23 -19.54
CA TYR A 150 -18.35 -23.46 -18.53
C TYR A 150 -16.99 -22.99 -19.07
N GLU A 151 -16.19 -23.89 -19.63
CA GLU A 151 -14.86 -23.56 -20.16
C GLU A 151 -14.94 -22.50 -21.29
N ARG A 152 -15.93 -22.61 -22.18
CA ARG A 152 -16.16 -21.60 -23.23
C ARG A 152 -16.52 -20.22 -22.67
N LEU A 153 -17.41 -20.17 -21.67
CA LEU A 153 -17.77 -18.90 -21.03
C LEU A 153 -16.60 -18.33 -20.21
N ALA A 154 -15.77 -19.17 -19.62
CA ALA A 154 -14.60 -18.77 -18.85
C ALA A 154 -13.45 -18.27 -19.74
N SER A 155 -13.31 -18.78 -20.96
CA SER A 155 -12.30 -18.32 -21.92
C SER A 155 -12.61 -16.97 -22.56
N GLY A 156 -13.85 -16.48 -22.44
CA GLY A 156 -14.27 -15.16 -22.94
C GLY A 156 -14.58 -15.12 -24.45
N ASP A 157 -14.81 -16.28 -25.06
CA ASP A 157 -15.26 -16.44 -26.47
C ASP A 157 -16.79 -16.39 -26.61
#